data_AF-A0A5N9FKK4-F1
#
_entry.id   AF-A0A5N9FKK4-F1
#
_cell.length_a   1.000
_cell.length_b   1.000
_cell.length_c   1.000
_cell.angle_alpha   90.00
_cell.angle_beta   90.00
_cell.angle_gamma   90.00
#
_symmetry.space_group_name_H-M   'P 1'
#
loop_
_entity.id
_entity.type
_entity.pdbx_description
1 polymer ?
#
loop_
_entity_poly.entity_id
_entity_poly.type
_entity_poly.pdbx_seq_one_letter_code
_entity_poly.pdbx_strand_id
1 'polypeptide(L)'
;DMVQEMRLAAKLHRQPGMSNPALDSHQTLRLATANAARPTSFQGKIGAIEKGRFADLVLLDLDAMTEPYTDPGINVVDTLLYRGKASHVDTVIIQGEVVVRGGTFIKMDKAEVLREIREQFSRPIEEQALEAQKLAQGLTPFVEEFYKDWGKTDVLPYYGYNSRI
;
A
#
# COMPACT_ATOMS: atom_id res chain seq x y z
N ASP A 1 -3.05 2.59 2.12
CA ASP A 1 -3.43 3.15 0.80
C ASP A 1 -2.32 2.81 -0.17
N MET A 2 -2.57 2.04 -1.23
CA MET A 2 -1.51 1.53 -2.12
C MET A 2 -0.68 2.62 -2.80
N VAL A 3 -1.28 3.77 -3.16
CA VAL A 3 -0.52 4.87 -3.80
C VAL A 3 0.43 5.52 -2.79
N GLN A 4 0.01 5.59 -1.52
CA GLN A 4 0.88 6.05 -0.44
C GLN A 4 2.00 5.03 -0.16
N GLU A 5 1.69 3.73 -0.13
CA GLU A 5 2.70 2.68 0.07
C GLU A 5 3.76 2.69 -1.03
N MET A 6 3.37 2.88 -2.30
CA MET A 6 4.31 3.05 -3.41
C MET A 6 5.26 4.22 -3.16
N ARG A 7 4.72 5.38 -2.74
CA ARG A 7 5.50 6.58 -2.48
C ARG A 7 6.43 6.41 -1.28
N LEU A 8 5.98 5.69 -0.26
CA LEU A 8 6.78 5.32 0.90
C LEU A 8 7.93 4.41 0.48
N ALA A 9 7.65 3.33 -0.27
CA ALA A 9 8.65 2.41 -0.76
C ALA A 9 9.72 3.13 -1.61
N ALA A 10 9.32 3.97 -2.55
CA ALA A 10 10.23 4.75 -3.38
C ALA A 10 11.15 5.67 -2.55
N LYS A 11 10.62 6.28 -1.47
CA LYS A 11 11.39 7.15 -0.57
C LYS A 11 12.32 6.37 0.37
N LEU A 12 11.84 5.27 0.97
CA LEU A 12 12.62 4.44 1.89
C LEU A 12 13.85 3.82 1.21
N HIS A 13 13.74 3.50 -0.08
CA HIS A 13 14.85 2.93 -0.85
C HIS A 13 15.84 3.99 -1.36
N ARG A 14 15.59 5.28 -1.12
CA ARG A 14 16.45 6.36 -1.63
C ARG A 14 17.55 6.70 -0.62
N GLN A 15 18.80 6.53 -1.03
CA GLN A 15 19.93 7.00 -0.26
C GLN A 15 20.23 8.49 -0.54
N PRO A 16 20.64 9.27 0.47
CA PRO A 16 21.12 10.64 0.27
C PRO A 16 22.31 10.66 -0.69
N GLY A 17 22.25 11.46 -1.76
CA GLY A 17 23.30 11.59 -2.76
C GLY A 17 22.72 11.82 -4.16
N MET A 18 23.46 12.54 -5.01
CA MET A 18 22.99 12.88 -6.37
C MET A 18 23.14 11.71 -7.36
N SER A 19 24.13 10.85 -7.14
CA SER A 19 24.49 9.74 -8.03
C SER A 19 23.99 8.39 -7.57
N ASN A 20 23.27 8.32 -6.44
CA ASN A 20 22.82 7.05 -5.90
C ASN A 20 21.60 6.57 -6.67
N PRO A 21 21.59 5.30 -7.10
CA PRO A 21 20.41 4.74 -7.75
C PRO A 21 19.24 4.73 -6.77
N ALA A 22 18.06 5.00 -7.30
CA ALA A 22 16.81 4.96 -6.57
C ALA A 22 15.77 4.22 -7.42
N LEU A 23 14.75 3.68 -6.76
CA LEU A 23 13.59 3.15 -7.45
C LEU A 23 12.94 4.27 -8.28
N ASP A 24 12.88 4.08 -9.60
CA ASP A 24 12.12 4.95 -10.47
C ASP A 24 10.60 4.66 -10.34
N SER A 25 9.78 5.52 -10.95
CA SER A 25 8.33 5.42 -10.84
C SER A 25 7.75 4.17 -11.51
N HIS A 26 8.34 3.73 -12.62
CA HIS A 26 7.94 2.52 -13.34
C HIS A 26 8.30 1.26 -12.55
N GLN A 27 9.50 1.21 -11.97
CA GLN A 27 9.94 0.16 -11.06
C GLN A 27 9.04 0.09 -9.83
N THR A 28 8.66 1.23 -9.27
CA THR A 28 7.75 1.32 -8.13
C THR A 28 6.34 0.82 -8.49
N LEU A 29 5.80 1.21 -9.65
CA LEU A 29 4.51 0.70 -10.13
C LEU A 29 4.57 -0.81 -10.38
N ARG A 30 5.66 -1.30 -10.98
CA ARG A 30 5.88 -2.73 -11.20
C ARG A 30 6.01 -3.50 -9.88
N LEU A 31 6.60 -2.90 -8.85
CA LEU A 31 6.67 -3.46 -7.50
C LEU A 31 5.26 -3.68 -6.95
N ALA A 32 4.39 -2.68 -7.06
CA ALA A 32 3.01 -2.71 -6.57
C ALA A 32 2.04 -3.57 -7.42
N THR A 33 2.46 -4.03 -8.61
CA THR A 33 1.62 -4.78 -9.55
C THR A 33 2.23 -6.14 -9.91
N ALA A 34 2.99 -6.23 -10.99
CA ALA A 34 3.50 -7.50 -11.53
C ALA A 34 4.40 -8.26 -10.53
N ASN A 35 5.20 -7.55 -9.73
CA ASN A 35 6.04 -8.20 -8.72
C ASN A 35 5.23 -8.62 -7.50
N ALA A 36 4.25 -7.82 -7.07
CA ALA A 36 3.34 -8.15 -5.96
C ALA A 36 2.49 -9.41 -6.25
N ALA A 37 2.28 -9.77 -7.51
CA ALA A 37 1.59 -11.00 -7.88
C ALA A 37 2.41 -12.28 -7.61
N ARG A 38 3.75 -12.20 -7.64
CA ARG A 38 4.66 -13.37 -7.54
C ARG A 38 4.54 -14.18 -6.24
N PRO A 39 4.45 -13.57 -5.04
CA PRO A 39 4.29 -14.33 -3.81
C PRO A 39 2.87 -14.90 -3.61
N THR A 40 1.93 -14.65 -4.52
CA THR A 40 0.53 -15.08 -4.42
C THR A 40 0.26 -16.28 -5.31
N SER A 41 -0.87 -16.98 -5.08
CA SER A 41 -1.37 -18.02 -5.98
C SER A 41 -1.80 -17.49 -7.36
N PHE A 42 -1.81 -16.17 -7.56
CA PHE A 42 -2.19 -15.51 -8.80
C PHE A 42 -0.99 -15.10 -9.68
N GLN A 43 0.22 -15.59 -9.38
CA GLN A 43 1.39 -15.35 -10.21
C GLN A 43 1.10 -15.69 -11.69
N GLY A 44 1.42 -14.75 -12.59
CA GLY A 44 1.18 -14.91 -14.03
C GLY A 44 -0.29 -14.79 -14.45
N LYS A 45 -1.22 -14.57 -13.51
CA LYS A 45 -2.65 -14.30 -13.80
C LYS A 45 -3.04 -12.85 -13.60
N ILE A 46 -2.39 -12.12 -12.69
CA ILE A 46 -2.70 -10.72 -12.37
C ILE A 46 -1.45 -9.83 -12.50
N GLY A 47 -1.61 -8.53 -12.24
CA GLY A 47 -0.51 -7.57 -12.10
C GLY A 47 0.11 -7.07 -13.41
N ALA A 48 -0.40 -7.49 -14.57
CA ALA A 48 -0.04 -6.92 -15.88
C ALA A 48 -1.21 -7.03 -16.86
N ILE A 49 -1.28 -6.09 -17.80
CA ILE A 49 -2.29 -6.08 -18.87
C ILE A 49 -1.72 -6.84 -20.07
N GLU A 50 -1.99 -8.15 -20.10
CA GLU A 50 -1.50 -9.06 -21.15
C GLU A 50 -2.58 -10.09 -21.50
N LYS A 51 -2.59 -10.56 -22.75
CA LYS A 51 -3.53 -11.59 -23.19
C LYS A 51 -3.40 -12.86 -22.34
N GLY A 52 -4.53 -13.40 -21.87
CA GLY A 52 -4.58 -14.61 -21.05
C GLY A 52 -4.46 -14.39 -19.54
N ARG A 53 -4.30 -13.12 -19.11
CA ARG A 53 -4.40 -12.70 -17.71
C ARG A 53 -5.83 -12.26 -17.35
N PHE A 54 -6.14 -12.19 -16.07
CA PHE A 54 -7.40 -11.64 -15.59
C PHE A 54 -7.49 -10.14 -15.89
N ALA A 55 -8.71 -9.69 -16.17
CA ALA A 55 -9.01 -8.27 -16.40
C ALA A 55 -9.16 -7.53 -15.06
N ASP A 56 -8.03 -7.42 -14.35
CA ASP A 56 -7.91 -6.66 -13.11
C ASP A 56 -7.34 -5.28 -13.45
N LEU A 57 -8.21 -4.27 -13.46
CA LEU A 57 -7.90 -2.92 -13.95
C LEU A 57 -8.32 -1.85 -12.94
N VAL A 58 -7.54 -0.79 -12.87
CA VAL A 58 -7.85 0.42 -12.12
C VAL A 58 -7.77 1.60 -13.07
N LEU A 59 -8.87 2.34 -13.20
CA LEU A 59 -8.94 3.58 -13.96
C LEU A 59 -8.79 4.75 -12.98
N LEU A 60 -7.91 5.67 -13.33
CA LEU A 60 -7.60 6.86 -12.54
C LEU A 60 -8.11 8.10 -13.27
N ASP A 61 -8.66 9.03 -12.51
CA ASP A 61 -9.02 10.36 -13.00
C ASP A 61 -7.74 11.20 -13.20
N LEU A 62 -7.38 11.41 -14.46
CA LEU A 62 -6.19 12.16 -14.84
C LEU A 62 -6.35 13.66 -14.60
N ASP A 63 -7.55 14.20 -14.75
CA ASP A 63 -7.82 15.62 -14.55
C ASP A 63 -7.68 15.95 -13.06
N ALA A 64 -8.27 15.13 -12.18
CA ALA A 64 -8.11 15.25 -10.74
C ALA A 64 -6.65 15.08 -10.27
N MET A 65 -5.86 14.20 -10.92
CA MET A 65 -4.43 14.06 -10.62
C MET A 65 -3.59 15.27 -11.04
N THR A 66 -3.98 15.93 -12.13
CA THR A 66 -3.21 17.01 -12.75
C THR A 66 -3.65 18.39 -12.28
N GLU A 67 -4.79 18.54 -11.61
CA GLU A 67 -5.29 19.79 -11.05
C GLU A 67 -4.34 20.40 -9.98
N PRO A 68 -4.15 21.73 -9.93
CA PRO A 68 -4.62 22.75 -10.90
C PRO A 68 -3.78 22.79 -12.19
N TYR A 69 -2.57 22.23 -12.15
CA TYR A 69 -1.68 22.12 -13.30
C TYR A 69 -0.62 21.05 -13.05
N THR A 70 -0.34 20.26 -14.09
CA THR A 70 0.83 19.39 -14.21
C THR A 70 1.31 19.50 -15.66
N ASP A 71 2.61 19.62 -15.85
CA ASP A 71 3.19 19.74 -17.19
C ASP A 71 2.86 18.49 -18.04
N PRO A 72 2.30 18.62 -19.26
CA PRO A 72 1.97 17.47 -20.11
C PRO A 72 3.16 16.60 -20.51
N GLY A 73 4.39 17.11 -20.42
CA GLY A 73 5.62 16.37 -20.66
C GLY A 73 6.04 15.46 -19.51
N ILE A 74 5.42 15.58 -18.33
CA ILE A 74 5.70 14.69 -17.19
C ILE A 74 5.09 13.31 -17.45
N ASN A 75 5.87 12.26 -17.18
CA ASN A 75 5.41 10.89 -17.32
C ASN A 75 4.20 10.64 -16.40
N VAL A 76 3.12 10.06 -16.92
CA VAL A 76 1.90 9.78 -16.14
C VAL A 76 2.15 8.89 -14.91
N VAL A 77 3.17 8.02 -14.96
CA VAL A 77 3.55 7.17 -13.82
C VAL A 77 4.25 7.97 -12.73
N ASP A 78 5.03 8.99 -13.10
CA ASP A 78 5.57 9.96 -12.14
C ASP A 78 4.43 10.77 -11.49
N THR A 79 3.48 11.24 -12.31
CA THR A 79 2.28 11.93 -11.82
C THR A 79 1.51 11.06 -10.83
N LEU A 80 1.27 9.78 -11.14
CA LEU A 80 0.64 8.82 -10.24
C LEU A 80 1.44 8.67 -8.94
N LEU A 81 2.74 8.39 -9.03
CA LEU A 81 3.57 8.13 -7.85
C LEU A 81 3.60 9.32 -6.90
N TYR A 82 3.80 10.53 -7.42
CA TYR A 82 4.05 11.71 -6.60
C TYR A 82 2.79 12.50 -6.24
N ARG A 83 1.77 12.52 -7.11
CA ARG A 83 0.53 13.31 -6.92
C ARG A 83 -0.72 12.45 -6.70
N GLY A 84 -0.71 11.19 -7.12
CA GLY A 84 -1.87 10.30 -7.01
C GLY A 84 -2.40 10.18 -5.59
N LYS A 85 -3.70 9.91 -5.45
CA LYS A 85 -4.38 9.65 -4.18
C LYS A 85 -5.40 8.55 -4.41
N ALA A 86 -5.78 7.82 -3.37
CA ALA A 86 -6.88 6.86 -3.45
C ALA A 86 -8.18 7.50 -3.97
N SER A 87 -8.42 8.78 -3.68
CA SER A 87 -9.59 9.53 -4.17
C SER A 87 -9.59 9.78 -5.68
N HIS A 88 -8.47 9.60 -6.38
CA HIS A 88 -8.41 9.73 -7.84
C HIS A 88 -8.75 8.41 -8.55
N VAL A 89 -9.04 7.34 -7.82
CA VAL A 89 -9.53 6.08 -8.41
C VAL A 89 -10.99 6.26 -8.79
N ASP A 90 -11.28 6.18 -10.09
CA ASP A 90 -12.64 6.28 -10.60
C ASP A 90 -13.32 4.90 -10.67
N THR A 91 -12.68 3.95 -11.34
CA THR A 91 -13.27 2.64 -11.65
C THR A 91 -12.29 1.52 -11.29
N VAL A 92 -12.79 0.48 -10.67
CA VAL A 92 -12.04 -0.75 -10.37
C VAL A 92 -12.77 -1.94 -10.98
N ILE A 93 -12.02 -2.75 -11.72
CA ILE A 93 -12.50 -3.94 -12.41
C ILE A 93 -11.70 -5.13 -11.87
N ILE A 94 -12.39 -6.19 -11.47
CA ILE A 94 -11.80 -7.44 -10.97
C ILE A 94 -12.33 -8.57 -11.83
N GLN A 95 -11.44 -9.31 -12.50
CA GLN A 95 -11.75 -10.39 -13.44
C GLN A 95 -12.80 -9.99 -14.50
N GLY A 96 -12.76 -8.73 -14.95
CA GLY A 96 -13.69 -8.20 -15.95
C GLY A 96 -15.00 -7.65 -15.37
N GLU A 97 -15.21 -7.77 -14.07
CA GLU A 97 -16.39 -7.25 -13.39
C GLU A 97 -16.10 -5.91 -12.70
N VAL A 98 -16.94 -4.91 -12.97
CA VAL A 98 -16.83 -3.60 -12.34
C VAL A 98 -17.29 -3.72 -10.88
N VAL A 99 -16.46 -3.28 -9.94
CA VAL A 99 -16.78 -3.29 -8.49
C VAL A 99 -16.84 -1.87 -7.90
N VAL A 100 -16.14 -0.92 -8.52
CA VAL A 100 -16.19 0.51 -8.20
C VAL A 100 -16.40 1.28 -9.50
N ARG A 101 -17.22 2.32 -9.49
CA ARG A 101 -17.43 3.26 -10.61
C ARG A 101 -17.71 4.65 -10.06
N GLY A 102 -17.10 5.69 -10.62
CA GLY A 102 -17.25 7.07 -10.11
C GLY A 102 -16.79 7.19 -8.65
N GLY A 103 -15.76 6.46 -8.24
CA GLY A 103 -15.26 6.42 -6.86
C GLY A 103 -16.20 5.76 -5.84
N THR A 104 -17.28 5.11 -6.30
CA THR A 104 -18.30 4.50 -5.44
C THR A 104 -18.42 2.99 -5.68
N PHE A 105 -18.55 2.21 -4.60
CA PHE A 105 -18.80 0.76 -4.70
C PHE A 105 -20.17 0.49 -5.33
N ILE A 106 -20.23 -0.38 -6.33
CA ILE A 106 -21.50 -0.66 -7.03
C ILE A 106 -22.22 -1.91 -6.51
N LYS A 107 -21.53 -2.73 -5.71
CA LYS A 107 -22.03 -4.00 -5.18
C LYS A 107 -22.29 -4.00 -3.68
N MET A 108 -22.05 -2.88 -3.01
CA MET A 108 -22.05 -2.80 -1.56
C MET A 108 -22.65 -1.48 -1.12
N ASP A 109 -23.58 -1.53 -0.18
CA ASP A 109 -24.03 -0.34 0.54
C ASP A 109 -23.00 -0.02 1.63
N LYS A 110 -22.27 1.07 1.42
CA LYS A 110 -21.24 1.54 2.36
C LYS A 110 -21.82 1.86 3.74
N ALA A 111 -23.02 2.43 3.80
CA ALA A 111 -23.65 2.78 5.08
C ALA A 111 -24.05 1.53 5.85
N GLU A 112 -24.56 0.52 5.15
CA GLU A 112 -24.89 -0.78 5.73
C GLU A 112 -23.64 -1.45 6.31
N VAL A 113 -22.56 -1.55 5.53
CA VAL A 113 -21.31 -2.17 6.01
C VAL A 113 -20.73 -1.43 7.21
N LEU A 114 -20.77 -0.10 7.24
CA LEU A 114 -20.32 0.66 8.40
C LEU A 114 -21.21 0.45 9.63
N ARG A 115 -22.52 0.21 9.43
CA ARG A 115 -23.44 -0.14 10.52
C ARG A 115 -23.12 -1.51 11.08
N GLU A 116 -22.94 -2.52 10.22
CA GLU A 116 -22.57 -3.87 10.64
C GLU A 116 -21.23 -3.90 11.40
N ILE A 117 -20.22 -3.17 10.89
CA ILE A 117 -18.93 -3.00 11.58
C ILE A 117 -19.17 -2.39 12.97
N ARG A 118 -19.90 -1.27 13.06
CA ARG A 118 -20.18 -0.64 14.35
C ARG A 118 -20.88 -1.60 15.31
N GLU A 119 -21.86 -2.34 14.85
CA GLU A 119 -22.59 -3.31 15.67
C GLU A 119 -21.65 -4.39 16.21
N GLN A 120 -20.82 -4.99 15.34
CA GLN A 120 -19.86 -6.01 15.75
C GLN A 120 -18.84 -5.50 16.77
N PHE A 121 -18.27 -4.31 16.54
CA PHE A 121 -17.26 -3.72 17.43
C PHE A 121 -17.86 -3.08 18.71
N SER A 122 -19.17 -2.87 18.76
CA SER A 122 -19.87 -2.39 19.97
C SER A 122 -20.19 -3.51 20.97
N ARG A 123 -19.98 -4.77 20.58
CA ARG A 123 -20.20 -5.92 21.46
C ARG A 123 -19.23 -5.87 22.63
N PRO A 124 -19.66 -6.30 23.84
CA PRO A 124 -18.76 -6.41 24.97
C PRO A 124 -17.54 -7.27 24.62
N ILE A 125 -16.36 -6.80 25.01
CA ILE A 125 -15.13 -7.57 24.89
C ILE A 125 -15.28 -8.81 25.77
N GLU A 126 -15.06 -9.99 25.19
CA GLU A 126 -15.11 -11.25 25.93
C GLU A 126 -14.09 -11.25 27.07
N GLU A 127 -14.42 -11.92 28.17
CA GLU A 127 -13.56 -11.96 29.36
C GLU A 127 -12.15 -12.47 29.04
N GLN A 128 -12.03 -13.45 28.13
CA GLN A 128 -10.74 -13.95 27.65
C GLN A 128 -9.91 -12.89 26.94
N ALA A 129 -10.54 -12.01 26.15
CA ALA A 129 -9.85 -10.91 25.48
C ALA A 129 -9.42 -9.82 26.47
N LEU A 130 -10.20 -9.59 27.53
CA LEU A 130 -9.81 -8.69 28.61
C LEU A 130 -8.61 -9.22 29.40
N GLU A 131 -8.57 -10.52 29.69
CA GLU A 131 -7.40 -11.16 30.33
C GLU A 131 -6.15 -11.12 29.44
N ALA A 132 -6.30 -11.37 28.13
CA ALA A 132 -5.20 -11.21 27.17
C ALA A 132 -4.68 -9.76 27.12
N GLN A 133 -5.57 -8.77 27.19
CA GLN A 133 -5.20 -7.36 27.25
C GLN A 133 -4.44 -7.02 28.55
N LYS A 134 -4.91 -7.50 29.70
CA LYS A 134 -4.21 -7.32 30.98
C LYS A 134 -2.82 -7.95 30.95
N LEU A 135 -2.71 -9.16 30.40
CA LEU A 135 -1.42 -9.83 30.21
C LEU A 135 -0.49 -8.99 29.32
N ALA A 136 -0.97 -8.54 28.16
CA ALA A 136 -0.18 -7.71 27.25
C ALA A 136 0.31 -6.41 27.92
N GLN A 137 -0.57 -5.73 28.66
CA GLN A 137 -0.22 -4.53 29.44
C GLN A 137 0.80 -4.84 30.55
N GLY A 138 0.65 -5.98 31.23
CA GLY A 138 1.59 -6.44 32.25
C GLY A 138 2.97 -6.82 31.68
N LEU A 139 3.02 -7.20 30.40
CA LEU A 139 4.27 -7.51 29.70
C LEU A 139 5.01 -6.25 29.21
N THR A 140 4.33 -5.11 29.06
CA THR A 140 4.93 -3.86 28.53
C THR A 140 6.25 -3.48 29.18
N PRO A 141 6.40 -3.45 30.53
CA PRO A 141 7.67 -3.06 31.15
C PRO A 141 8.83 -4.01 30.80
N PHE A 142 8.55 -5.30 30.58
CA PHE A 142 9.56 -6.28 30.21
C PHE A 142 9.97 -6.15 28.74
N VAL A 143 9.03 -5.81 27.87
CA VAL A 143 9.32 -5.52 26.46
C VAL A 143 10.15 -4.25 26.35
N GLU A 144 9.79 -3.18 27.07
CA GLU A 144 10.56 -1.94 27.12
C GLU A 144 11.99 -2.18 27.64
N GLU A 145 12.13 -2.94 28.72
CA GLU A 145 13.43 -3.32 29.28
C GLU A 145 14.25 -4.16 28.29
N PHE A 146 13.63 -5.13 27.60
CA PHE A 146 14.31 -5.94 26.58
C PHE A 146 14.86 -5.10 25.43
N TYR A 147 14.10 -4.09 24.98
CA TYR A 147 14.50 -3.20 23.87
C TYR A 147 15.28 -1.96 24.31
N LYS A 148 15.57 -1.77 25.61
CA LYS A 148 16.17 -0.53 26.15
C LYS A 148 17.48 -0.12 25.49
N ASP A 149 18.24 -1.10 24.97
CA ASP A 149 19.54 -0.91 24.32
C ASP A 149 19.52 -1.21 22.82
N TRP A 150 18.35 -1.51 22.25
CA TRP A 150 18.19 -1.74 20.82
C TRP A 150 18.53 -0.46 20.03
N GLY A 151 19.44 -0.57 19.08
CA GLY A 151 19.90 0.57 18.26
C GLY A 151 20.98 1.45 18.89
N LYS A 152 21.47 1.14 20.11
CA LYS A 152 22.63 1.84 20.72
C LYS A 152 23.98 1.25 20.31
N THR A 153 23.99 0.09 19.70
CA THR A 153 25.21 -0.54 19.17
C THR A 153 25.42 -0.09 17.73
N ASP A 154 26.66 0.21 17.34
CA ASP A 154 27.02 0.34 15.93
C ASP A 154 26.71 -0.98 15.22
N VAL A 155 25.60 -1.02 14.50
CA VAL A 155 25.19 -2.18 13.73
C VAL A 155 25.88 -2.06 12.38
N LEU A 156 26.87 -2.91 12.12
CA LEU A 156 27.28 -3.22 10.75
C LEU A 156 26.22 -4.17 10.19
N PRO A 157 25.29 -3.71 9.34
CA PRO A 157 24.24 -4.59 8.85
C PRO A 157 24.87 -5.71 8.02
N TYR A 158 24.45 -6.96 8.25
CA TYR A 158 24.90 -8.13 7.47
C TYR A 158 24.69 -7.93 5.96
N TYR A 159 23.64 -7.17 5.61
CA TYR A 159 23.36 -6.67 4.28
C TYR A 159 23.13 -5.16 4.38
N GLY A 160 23.99 -4.36 3.75
CA GLY A 160 23.72 -2.94 3.55
C GLY A 160 22.51 -2.81 2.64
N TYR A 161 21.34 -2.46 3.18
CA TYR A 161 20.19 -2.14 2.36
C TYR A 161 20.61 -0.97 1.44
N ASN A 162 20.59 -1.21 0.13
CA ASN A 162 21.13 -0.34 -0.92
C ASN A 162 22.67 -0.21 -0.95
N SER A 163 23.41 -1.30 -1.10
CA SER A 163 24.73 -1.23 -1.73
C SER A 163 24.90 -2.33 -2.77
N ARG A 164 25.07 -1.89 -4.03
CA ARG A 164 25.14 -2.61 -5.32
C ARG A 164 23.85 -2.42 -6.11
N ILE A 165 23.80 -1.56 -7.12
CA ILE A 165 24.83 -1.31 -8.16
C ILE A 165 25.27 0.14 -8.16
#